data_AF-A0A1E4B0C2-F1
#
_entry.id   AF-A0A1E4B0C2-F1
#
_cell.length_a   1.000
_cell.length_b   1.000
_cell.length_c   1.000
_cell.angle_alpha   90.00
_cell.angle_beta   90.00
_cell.angle_gamma   90.00
#
_symmetry.space_group_name_H-M   'P 1'
#
loop_
_entity.id
_entity.type
_entity.pdbx_description
1 polymer ?
#
loop_
_entity_poly.entity_id
_entity_poly.type
_entity_poly.pdbx_seq_one_letter_code
_entity_poly.pdbx_strand_id
1 'polypeptide(L)'
;MSTLEAPPVAPPPAPPARVVSDLALRDLAQALGAGWRDFLEMPQFGLFFGGVYVLTGLAIGWVALAGGELAWLIPAIAGFPLVAPFVAVGLYEASRRREVAEVLSWRGVLGALKGHGDDQILSMGVIVFVAFSFWMIVAHAIFAIFMAESGLGGESLDAFLTPAGLSMLAVGSAVGGIMALGFYAMTVISLPMLVDRKVDFLTAIIASFKVVRGNLLVMLAWAAVIAALLI
;
A
#
# COMPACT_ATOMS: atom_id res chain seq x y z
N MET A 1 46.16 23.40 -26.83
CA MET A 1 45.23 22.41 -27.42
C MET A 1 44.34 21.91 -26.30
N SER A 2 43.17 22.52 -26.13
CA SER A 2 42.16 22.13 -25.13
C SER A 2 41.27 21.09 -25.78
N THR A 3 41.27 19.86 -25.26
CA THR A 3 40.37 18.79 -25.71
C THR A 3 38.98 19.07 -25.16
N LEU A 4 38.07 19.52 -26.03
CA LEU A 4 36.64 19.64 -25.73
C LEU A 4 36.10 18.23 -25.52
N GLU A 5 35.98 17.81 -24.27
CA GLU A 5 35.31 16.58 -23.88
C GLU A 5 33.81 16.74 -24.16
N ALA A 6 33.29 15.93 -25.09
CA ALA A 6 31.87 15.95 -25.43
C ALA A 6 31.04 15.62 -24.18
N PRO A 7 29.90 16.30 -23.96
CA PRO A 7 29.04 16.01 -22.80
C PRO A 7 28.64 14.53 -22.81
N PRO A 8 28.61 13.87 -21.63
CA PRO A 8 28.26 12.47 -21.53
C PRO A 8 26.88 12.24 -22.14
N VAL A 9 26.83 11.31 -23.11
CA VAL A 9 25.60 10.90 -23.78
C VAL A 9 24.66 10.31 -22.72
N ALA A 10 23.48 10.90 -22.54
CA ALA A 10 22.49 10.38 -21.63
C ALA A 10 22.14 8.93 -22.01
N PRO A 11 22.06 7.99 -21.05
CA PRO A 11 21.72 6.61 -21.36
C PRO A 11 20.35 6.55 -22.03
N PRO A 12 20.16 5.63 -23.00
CA PRO A 12 18.90 5.50 -23.71
C PRO A 12 17.75 5.24 -22.73
N PRO A 13 16.54 5.77 -22.98
CA PRO A 13 15.39 5.54 -22.13
C PRO A 13 15.11 4.04 -22.02
N ALA A 14 14.81 3.58 -20.81
CA ALA A 14 14.48 2.19 -20.56
C ALA A 14 13.31 1.74 -21.46
N PRO A 15 13.32 0.50 -21.97
CA PRO A 15 12.22 -0.02 -22.78
C PRO A 15 10.89 0.17 -22.06
N PRO A 16 9.80 0.54 -22.77
CA PRO A 16 8.50 0.71 -22.12
C PRO A 16 8.11 -0.57 -21.41
N ALA A 17 7.67 -0.45 -20.17
CA ALA A 17 7.19 -1.59 -19.39
C ALA A 17 6.08 -2.29 -20.17
N ARG A 18 6.28 -3.58 -20.48
CA ARG A 18 5.27 -4.39 -21.17
C ARG A 18 4.10 -4.60 -20.22
N VAL A 19 2.99 -3.92 -20.49
CA VAL A 19 1.75 -4.08 -19.74
C VAL A 19 1.12 -5.41 -20.14
N VAL A 20 0.99 -6.32 -19.18
CA VAL A 20 0.32 -7.62 -19.36
C VAL A 20 -1.20 -7.42 -19.36
N SER A 21 -1.90 -8.03 -20.32
CA SER A 21 -3.36 -7.90 -20.50
C SER A 21 -4.09 -9.25 -20.55
N ASP A 22 -3.42 -10.33 -20.17
CA ASP A 22 -3.88 -11.70 -20.27
C ASP A 22 -3.76 -12.47 -18.94
N LEU A 23 -3.85 -11.76 -17.81
CA LEU A 23 -3.86 -12.38 -16.49
C LEU A 23 -5.08 -13.29 -16.33
N ALA A 24 -4.86 -14.41 -15.65
CA ALA A 24 -5.88 -15.40 -15.31
C ALA A 24 -5.94 -15.60 -13.78
N LEU A 25 -7.07 -16.09 -13.27
CA LEU A 25 -7.24 -16.37 -11.84
C LEU A 25 -6.19 -17.36 -11.29
N ARG A 26 -5.67 -18.26 -12.12
CA ARG A 26 -4.58 -19.18 -11.76
C ARG A 26 -3.29 -18.45 -11.40
N ASP A 27 -3.06 -17.26 -11.95
CA ASP A 27 -1.85 -16.48 -11.70
C ASP A 27 -1.89 -15.90 -10.27
N LEU A 28 -3.09 -15.62 -9.75
CA LEU A 28 -3.27 -15.24 -8.34
C LEU A 28 -2.92 -16.38 -7.39
N ALA A 29 -3.37 -17.60 -7.69
CA ALA A 29 -3.02 -18.79 -6.91
C ALA A 29 -1.51 -19.09 -6.98
N GLN A 30 -0.89 -18.90 -8.15
CA GLN A 30 0.55 -19.02 -8.31
C GLN A 30 1.31 -17.95 -7.51
N ALA A 31 0.84 -16.70 -7.52
CA ALA A 31 1.44 -15.61 -6.76
C ALA A 31 1.37 -15.87 -5.24
N LEU A 32 0.22 -16.31 -4.73
CA LEU A 32 0.07 -16.72 -3.33
C LEU A 32 0.99 -17.89 -2.98
N GLY A 33 1.05 -18.90 -3.85
CA GLY A 33 1.93 -20.06 -3.65
C GLY A 33 3.43 -19.70 -3.73
N ALA A 34 3.80 -18.70 -4.53
CA ALA A 34 5.16 -18.17 -4.56
C ALA A 34 5.49 -17.42 -3.27
N GLY A 35 4.63 -16.50 -2.84
CA GLY A 35 4.81 -15.75 -1.59
C GLY A 35 4.86 -16.66 -0.35
N TRP A 36 4.06 -17.74 -0.32
CA TRP A 36 4.12 -18.73 0.75
C TRP A 36 5.44 -19.50 0.78
N ARG A 37 5.97 -19.88 -0.39
CA ARG A 37 7.30 -20.53 -0.49
C ARG A 37 8.41 -19.58 -0.07
N ASP A 38 8.36 -18.32 -0.48
CA ASP A 38 9.30 -17.29 -0.06
C ASP A 38 9.31 -17.13 1.47
N PHE A 39 8.13 -17.12 2.09
CA PHE A 39 8.00 -17.04 3.54
C PHE A 39 8.60 -18.26 4.25
N LEU A 40 8.33 -19.47 3.77
CA LEU A 40 8.87 -20.70 4.36
C LEU A 40 10.39 -20.81 4.23
N GLU A 41 10.97 -20.33 3.13
CA GLU A 41 12.41 -20.37 2.90
C GLU A 41 13.17 -19.22 3.55
N MET A 42 12.51 -18.06 3.74
CA MET A 42 13.12 -16.86 4.33
C MET A 42 12.25 -16.27 5.46
N PRO A 43 11.88 -17.07 6.48
CA PRO A 43 10.90 -16.67 7.50
C PRO A 43 11.35 -15.45 8.30
N GLN A 44 12.67 -15.22 8.43
CA GLN A 44 13.20 -14.08 9.16
C GLN A 44 12.71 -12.73 8.62
N PHE A 45 12.55 -12.57 7.30
CA PHE A 45 12.07 -11.30 6.73
C PHE A 45 10.58 -11.11 6.99
N GLY A 46 9.78 -12.16 6.76
CA GLY A 46 8.34 -12.13 7.03
C GLY A 46 8.03 -11.86 8.50
N LEU A 47 8.71 -12.55 9.42
CA LEU A 47 8.55 -12.36 10.87
C LEU A 47 9.04 -10.99 11.33
N PHE A 48 10.12 -10.45 10.76
CA PHE A 48 10.61 -9.12 11.08
C PHE A 48 9.60 -8.05 10.66
N PHE A 49 9.23 -8.02 9.38
CA PHE A 49 8.33 -7.00 8.84
C PHE A 49 6.91 -7.10 9.41
N GLY A 50 6.37 -8.32 9.54
CA GLY A 50 5.09 -8.56 10.21
C GLY A 50 5.17 -8.22 11.70
N GLY A 51 6.26 -8.57 12.38
CA GLY A 51 6.50 -8.27 13.78
C GLY A 51 6.55 -6.76 14.06
N VAL A 52 7.22 -5.98 13.21
CA VAL A 52 7.21 -4.51 13.30
C VAL A 52 5.77 -3.98 13.21
N TYR A 53 4.95 -4.50 12.31
CA TYR A 53 3.56 -4.09 12.15
C TYR A 53 2.73 -4.44 13.40
N VAL A 54 2.80 -5.70 13.87
CA VAL A 54 2.09 -6.16 15.06
C VAL A 54 2.50 -5.37 16.30
N LEU A 55 3.80 -5.23 16.55
CA LEU A 55 4.31 -4.53 17.74
C LEU A 55 3.94 -3.03 17.71
N THR A 56 3.94 -2.40 16.54
CA THR A 56 3.53 -1.00 16.41
C THR A 56 2.05 -0.84 16.70
N GLY A 57 1.19 -1.71 16.15
CA GLY A 57 -0.25 -1.71 16.44
C GLY A 57 -0.55 -1.94 17.92
N LEU A 58 0.12 -2.91 18.55
CA LEU A 58 0.00 -3.17 19.99
C LEU A 58 0.48 -1.99 20.83
N ALA A 59 1.58 -1.34 20.44
CA ALA A 59 2.08 -0.16 21.13
C ALA A 59 1.10 1.02 21.05
N ILE A 60 0.51 1.27 19.87
CA ILE A 60 -0.54 2.30 19.69
C ILE A 60 -1.72 2.01 20.62
N GLY A 61 -2.21 0.76 20.62
CA GLY A 61 -3.32 0.35 21.49
C GLY A 61 -2.98 0.50 22.97
N TRP A 62 -1.80 0.07 23.39
CA TRP A 62 -1.34 0.20 24.77
C TRP A 62 -1.27 1.67 25.21
N VAL A 63 -0.67 2.55 24.41
CA VAL A 63 -0.55 3.98 24.73
C VAL A 63 -1.92 4.62 24.87
N ALA A 64 -2.85 4.32 23.96
CA ALA A 64 -4.18 4.90 24.01
C ALA A 64 -5.01 4.41 25.22
N LEU A 65 -4.86 3.13 25.60
CA LEU A 65 -5.51 2.58 26.80
C LEU A 65 -4.87 3.08 28.10
N ALA A 66 -3.55 3.10 28.18
CA ALA A 66 -2.82 3.50 29.39
C ALA A 66 -2.88 5.02 29.66
N GLY A 67 -2.94 5.82 28.59
CA GLY A 67 -3.03 7.28 28.69
C GLY A 67 -4.44 7.82 28.94
N GLY A 68 -5.49 7.01 28.80
CA GLY A 68 -6.88 7.46 28.87
C GLY A 68 -7.31 8.32 27.67
N GLU A 69 -6.47 8.43 26.65
CA GLU A 69 -6.59 9.31 25.49
C GLU A 69 -7.21 8.55 24.30
N LEU A 70 -8.38 7.93 24.51
CA LEU A 70 -9.06 7.12 23.48
C LEU A 70 -9.34 7.93 22.19
N ALA A 71 -9.46 9.26 22.29
CA ALA A 71 -9.64 10.14 21.15
C ALA A 71 -8.49 10.06 20.13
N TRP A 72 -7.25 9.78 20.57
CA TRP A 72 -6.08 9.65 19.69
C TRP A 72 -5.99 8.27 19.01
N LEU A 73 -6.74 7.29 19.50
CA LEU A 73 -6.72 5.92 19.00
C LEU A 73 -7.23 5.86 17.55
N ILE A 74 -8.28 6.62 17.23
CA ILE A 74 -8.86 6.70 15.88
C ILE A 74 -7.84 7.22 14.85
N PRO A 75 -7.23 8.42 14.99
CA PRO A 75 -6.24 8.90 14.04
C PRO A 75 -4.97 8.04 14.00
N ALA A 76 -4.55 7.47 15.14
CA ALA A 76 -3.37 6.58 15.18
C ALA A 76 -3.60 5.28 14.38
N ILE A 77 -4.76 4.64 14.56
CA ILE A 77 -5.14 3.46 13.76
C ILE A 77 -5.33 3.84 12.30
N ALA A 78 -5.95 4.98 12.02
CA ALA A 78 -6.17 5.41 10.64
C ALA A 78 -4.85 5.66 9.90
N GLY A 79 -3.88 6.32 10.53
CA GLY A 79 -2.59 6.66 9.89
C GLY A 79 -1.59 5.49 9.82
N PHE A 80 -1.70 4.50 10.71
CA PHE A 80 -0.75 3.38 10.79
C PHE A 80 -0.56 2.58 9.47
N PRO A 81 -1.62 2.26 8.70
CA PRO A 81 -1.51 1.61 7.40
C PRO A 81 -0.62 2.33 6.38
N LEU A 82 -0.34 3.63 6.53
CA LEU A 82 0.57 4.37 5.64
C LEU A 82 2.00 3.81 5.64
N VAL A 83 2.39 3.10 6.69
CA VAL A 83 3.70 2.46 6.80
C VAL A 83 3.75 1.14 6.00
N ALA A 84 2.60 0.51 5.76
CA ALA A 84 2.51 -0.82 5.14
C ALA A 84 3.14 -0.91 3.73
N PRO A 85 2.97 0.06 2.81
CA PRO A 85 3.64 0.05 1.50
C PRO A 85 5.17 -0.07 1.60
N PHE A 86 5.78 0.56 2.60
CA PHE A 86 7.23 0.54 2.81
C PHE A 86 7.70 -0.77 3.44
N VAL A 87 6.91 -1.32 4.34
CA VAL A 87 7.12 -2.68 4.88
C VAL A 87 7.06 -3.71 3.73
N ALA A 88 6.10 -3.55 2.81
CA ALA A 88 5.97 -4.41 1.65
C ALA A 88 7.16 -4.32 0.69
N VAL A 89 7.76 -3.13 0.50
CA VAL A 89 8.99 -2.95 -0.32
C VAL A 89 10.12 -3.86 0.15
N GLY A 90 10.32 -4.01 1.46
CA GLY A 90 11.34 -4.93 1.99
C GLY A 90 11.05 -6.39 1.64
N LEU A 91 9.79 -6.81 1.71
CA LEU A 91 9.39 -8.16 1.30
C LEU A 91 9.53 -8.37 -0.22
N TYR A 92 9.18 -7.37 -1.03
CA TYR A 92 9.38 -7.41 -2.48
C TYR A 92 10.85 -7.56 -2.83
N GLU A 93 11.75 -6.83 -2.17
CA GLU A 93 13.19 -6.97 -2.41
C GLU A 93 13.72 -8.35 -1.99
N ALA A 94 13.27 -8.89 -0.85
CA ALA A 94 13.68 -10.22 -0.41
C ALA A 94 13.25 -11.30 -1.43
N SER A 95 12.00 -11.23 -1.89
CA SER A 95 11.46 -12.11 -2.93
C SER A 95 12.22 -11.96 -4.25
N ARG A 96 12.43 -10.72 -4.73
CA ARG A 96 13.18 -10.43 -5.97
C ARG A 96 14.59 -11.02 -5.91
N ARG A 97 15.33 -10.77 -4.83
CA ARG A 97 16.69 -11.30 -4.64
C ARG A 97 16.72 -12.82 -4.72
N ARG A 98 15.75 -13.48 -4.09
CA ARG A 98 15.62 -14.94 -4.16
C ARG A 98 15.34 -15.41 -5.58
N GLU A 99 14.40 -14.76 -6.28
CA GLU A 99 14.02 -15.12 -7.65
C GLU A 99 15.20 -15.05 -8.63
N VAL A 100 16.06 -14.02 -8.50
CA VAL A 100 17.26 -13.86 -9.34
C VAL A 100 18.53 -14.49 -8.76
N ALA A 101 18.41 -15.30 -7.70
CA ALA A 101 19.53 -15.95 -7.00
C ALA A 101 20.64 -14.98 -6.53
N GLU A 102 20.27 -13.75 -6.16
CA GLU A 102 21.15 -12.78 -5.53
C GLU A 102 21.37 -13.10 -4.04
N VAL A 103 22.48 -12.61 -3.50
CA VAL A 103 22.78 -12.76 -2.07
C VAL A 103 21.76 -12.01 -1.22
N LEU A 104 21.05 -12.78 -0.38
CA LEU A 104 20.15 -12.26 0.64
C LEU A 104 20.96 -11.67 1.79
N SER A 105 20.78 -10.38 2.03
CA SER A 105 21.40 -9.68 3.16
C SER A 105 20.47 -8.61 3.72
N TRP A 106 20.49 -8.41 5.03
CA TRP A 106 19.69 -7.38 5.70
C TRP A 106 19.95 -5.98 5.14
N ARG A 107 21.21 -5.67 4.83
CA ARG A 107 21.60 -4.38 4.22
C ARG A 107 20.96 -4.20 2.85
N GLY A 108 20.91 -5.26 2.05
CA GLY A 108 20.26 -5.23 0.73
C GLY A 108 18.74 -5.02 0.85
N VAL A 109 18.08 -5.79 1.72
CA VAL A 109 16.63 -5.74 1.91
C VAL A 109 16.16 -4.40 2.50
N LEU A 110 16.79 -3.93 3.58
CA LEU A 110 16.44 -2.63 4.18
C LEU A 110 16.89 -1.46 3.29
N GLY A 111 17.94 -1.66 2.48
CA GLY A 111 18.43 -0.68 1.52
C GLY A 111 17.44 -0.39 0.39
N ALA A 112 16.54 -1.33 0.06
CA ALA A 112 15.56 -1.16 -1.01
C ALA A 112 14.59 0.00 -0.79
N LEU A 113 14.40 0.46 0.46
CA LEU A 113 13.61 1.67 0.74
C LEU A 113 14.18 2.93 0.08
N LYS A 114 15.49 2.93 -0.26
CA LYS A 114 16.15 4.01 -1.00
C LYS A 114 15.96 3.90 -2.52
N GLY A 115 15.24 2.88 -2.99
CA GLY A 115 15.07 2.58 -4.40
C GLY A 115 16.42 2.41 -5.10
N HIS A 116 16.56 3.04 -6.26
CA HIS A 116 17.78 3.01 -7.06
C HIS A 116 18.68 4.24 -6.83
N GLY A 117 18.47 4.95 -5.72
CA GLY A 117 19.10 6.26 -5.45
C GLY A 117 18.37 7.43 -6.12
N ASP A 118 17.09 7.23 -6.47
CA ASP A 118 16.28 8.11 -7.31
C ASP A 118 15.01 8.63 -6.61
N ASP A 119 14.87 8.40 -5.30
CA ASP A 119 13.76 8.82 -4.44
C ASP A 119 12.35 8.44 -4.95
N GLN A 120 12.23 7.49 -5.89
CA GLN A 120 10.95 7.15 -6.52
C GLN A 120 10.01 6.42 -5.56
N ILE A 121 10.56 5.52 -4.73
CA ILE A 121 9.80 4.81 -3.68
C ILE A 121 9.34 5.81 -2.61
N LEU A 122 10.19 6.77 -2.25
CA LEU A 122 9.81 7.83 -1.32
C LEU A 122 8.70 8.73 -1.91
N SER A 123 8.82 9.10 -3.18
CA SER A 123 7.83 9.90 -3.90
C SER A 123 6.46 9.20 -3.98
N MET A 124 6.47 7.88 -4.22
CA MET A 124 5.27 7.05 -4.15
C MET A 124 4.63 7.12 -2.74
N GLY A 125 5.46 7.05 -1.71
CA GLY A 125 5.08 7.27 -0.32
C GLY A 125 4.36 8.59 -0.07
N VAL A 126 4.91 9.69 -0.60
CA VAL A 126 4.30 11.02 -0.49
C VAL A 126 2.93 11.06 -1.17
N ILE A 127 2.79 10.47 -2.35
CA ILE A 127 1.51 10.41 -3.06
C ILE A 127 0.47 9.61 -2.26
N VAL A 128 0.85 8.45 -1.73
CA VAL A 128 -0.02 7.63 -0.88
C VAL A 128 -0.44 8.42 0.38
N PHE A 129 0.50 9.15 1.00
CA PHE A 129 0.21 10.01 2.14
C PHE A 129 -0.79 11.13 1.81
N VAL A 130 -0.60 11.84 0.69
CA VAL A 130 -1.51 12.91 0.25
C VAL A 130 -2.89 12.35 -0.05
N ALA A 131 -2.96 11.25 -0.79
CA ALA A 131 -4.23 10.59 -1.09
C ALA A 131 -4.95 10.14 0.20
N PHE A 132 -4.19 9.70 1.20
CA PHE A 132 -4.76 9.21 2.47
C PHE A 132 -5.25 10.39 3.32
N SER A 133 -4.51 11.48 3.34
CA SER A 133 -4.91 12.73 3.97
C SER A 133 -6.21 13.26 3.37
N PHE A 134 -6.34 13.19 2.04
CA PHE A 134 -7.58 13.53 1.35
C PHE A 134 -8.74 12.59 1.75
N TRP A 135 -8.49 11.28 1.83
CA TRP A 135 -9.48 10.33 2.33
C TRP A 135 -9.93 10.65 3.76
N MET A 136 -9.00 11.00 4.66
CA MET A 136 -9.34 11.38 6.03
C MET A 136 -10.28 12.58 6.08
N ILE A 137 -10.09 13.59 5.22
CA ILE A 137 -10.99 14.74 5.12
C ILE A 137 -12.40 14.27 4.71
N VAL A 138 -12.50 13.41 3.70
CA VAL A 138 -13.78 12.87 3.22
C VAL A 138 -14.47 12.03 4.31
N ALA A 139 -13.73 11.16 4.99
CA ALA A 139 -14.26 10.34 6.08
C ALA A 139 -14.80 11.19 7.23
N HIS A 140 -14.06 12.24 7.63
CA HIS A 140 -14.52 13.18 8.66
C HIS A 140 -15.76 13.96 8.20
N ALA A 141 -15.83 14.37 6.94
CA ALA A 141 -17.00 15.08 6.41
C ALA A 141 -18.24 14.18 6.44
N ILE A 142 -18.12 12.93 5.99
CA ILE A 142 -19.21 11.94 6.07
C ILE A 142 -19.65 11.75 7.52
N PHE A 143 -18.69 11.51 8.43
CA PHE A 143 -18.99 11.36 9.85
C PHE A 143 -19.74 12.58 10.41
N ALA A 144 -19.22 13.79 10.17
CA ALA A 144 -19.80 15.02 10.70
C ALA A 144 -21.24 15.27 10.20
N ILE A 145 -21.50 15.03 8.92
CA ILE A 145 -22.83 15.26 8.32
C ILE A 145 -23.87 14.34 8.95
N PHE A 146 -23.60 13.03 9.01
CA PHE A 146 -24.58 12.07 9.49
C PHE A 146 -24.70 12.05 11.02
N MET A 147 -23.59 12.20 11.75
CA MET A 147 -23.63 12.16 13.21
C MET A 147 -24.29 13.40 13.81
N ALA A 148 -24.22 14.56 13.14
CA ALA A 148 -24.96 15.76 13.54
C ALA A 148 -26.48 15.52 13.56
N GLU A 149 -27.01 14.65 12.70
CA GLU A 149 -28.44 14.32 12.62
C GLU A 149 -28.86 13.20 13.58
N SER A 150 -27.91 12.46 14.18
CA SER A 150 -28.19 11.28 15.01
C SER A 150 -28.82 11.59 16.36
N GLY A 151 -28.72 12.84 16.84
CA GLY A 151 -29.25 13.29 18.14
C GLY A 151 -28.55 12.70 19.37
N LEU A 152 -27.64 11.73 19.17
CA LEU A 152 -26.74 11.15 20.17
C LEU A 152 -25.36 11.80 20.02
N GLY A 153 -24.64 11.98 21.12
CA GLY A 153 -23.22 12.36 21.03
C GLY A 153 -22.46 11.28 20.26
N GLY A 154 -21.57 11.67 19.34
CA GLY A 154 -20.80 10.76 18.47
C GLY A 154 -19.87 9.78 19.21
N GLU A 155 -19.88 9.82 20.53
CA GLU A 155 -19.10 8.99 21.45
C GLU A 155 -19.89 7.76 21.92
N SER A 156 -21.22 7.75 21.72
CA SER A 156 -22.05 6.58 22.01
C SER A 156 -22.05 5.60 20.84
N LEU A 157 -21.75 4.32 21.12
CA LEU A 157 -21.85 3.26 20.13
C LEU A 157 -23.27 3.06 19.59
N ASP A 158 -24.30 3.41 20.39
CA ASP A 158 -25.69 3.34 19.96
C ASP A 158 -26.01 4.30 18.80
N ALA A 159 -25.21 5.36 18.67
CA ALA A 159 -25.37 6.34 17.61
C ALA A 159 -25.16 5.72 16.22
N PHE A 160 -24.33 4.66 16.11
CA PHE A 160 -24.10 3.91 14.87
C PHE A 160 -25.25 2.98 14.48
N LEU A 161 -26.14 2.63 15.42
CA LEU A 161 -27.32 1.79 15.17
C LEU A 161 -28.56 2.61 14.78
N THR A 162 -28.49 3.94 14.89
CA THR A 162 -29.55 4.83 14.43
C THR A 162 -29.68 4.78 12.89
N PRO A 163 -30.82 5.18 12.31
CA PRO A 163 -30.95 5.32 10.86
C PRO A 163 -29.87 6.21 10.24
N ALA A 164 -29.48 7.29 10.93
CA ALA A 164 -28.41 8.18 10.49
C ALA A 164 -27.04 7.46 10.54
N GLY A 165 -26.74 6.75 11.63
CA GLY A 165 -25.52 5.96 11.79
C GLY A 165 -25.40 4.83 10.75
N LEU A 166 -26.49 4.10 10.47
CA LEU A 166 -26.50 3.07 9.43
C LEU A 166 -26.31 3.67 8.03
N SER A 167 -26.93 4.82 7.74
CA SER A 167 -26.74 5.53 6.48
C SER A 167 -25.30 6.01 6.32
N MET A 168 -24.70 6.52 7.40
CA MET A 168 -23.29 6.90 7.44
C MET A 168 -22.38 5.72 7.14
N LEU A 169 -22.61 4.56 7.76
CA LEU A 169 -21.83 3.36 7.52
C LEU A 169 -21.95 2.92 6.05
N ALA A 170 -23.16 2.90 5.49
CA ALA A 170 -23.37 2.54 4.08
C ALA A 170 -22.65 3.49 3.11
N VAL A 171 -22.80 4.81 3.30
CA VAL A 171 -22.16 5.82 2.45
C VAL A 171 -20.64 5.82 2.66
N GLY A 172 -20.19 5.78 3.91
CA GLY A 172 -18.78 5.71 4.28
C GLY A 172 -18.09 4.49 3.71
N SER A 173 -18.71 3.31 3.79
CA SER A 173 -18.20 2.08 3.17
C SER A 173 -18.17 2.15 1.65
N ALA A 174 -19.19 2.73 1.01
CA ALA A 174 -19.20 2.88 -0.45
C ALA A 174 -18.08 3.82 -0.94
N VAL A 175 -17.96 5.01 -0.34
CA VAL A 175 -16.91 5.97 -0.69
C VAL A 175 -15.52 5.42 -0.34
N GLY A 176 -15.39 4.80 0.84
CA GLY A 176 -14.14 4.14 1.27
C GLY A 176 -13.73 3.00 0.35
N GLY A 177 -14.68 2.20 -0.13
CA GLY A 177 -14.43 1.15 -1.11
C GLY A 177 -13.93 1.68 -2.45
N ILE A 178 -14.51 2.78 -2.95
CA ILE A 178 -14.04 3.45 -4.18
C ILE A 178 -12.62 3.98 -3.99
N MET A 179 -12.35 4.64 -2.87
CA MET A 179 -11.03 5.17 -2.55
C MET A 179 -10.00 4.03 -2.42
N ALA A 180 -10.33 2.98 -1.67
CA ALA A 180 -9.49 1.80 -1.52
C ALA A 180 -9.17 1.13 -2.86
N LEU A 181 -10.15 1.03 -3.77
CA LEU A 181 -9.93 0.54 -5.13
C LEU A 181 -8.97 1.44 -5.92
N GLY A 182 -9.08 2.77 -5.75
CA GLY A 182 -8.15 3.73 -6.33
C GLY A 182 -6.71 3.56 -5.81
N PHE A 183 -6.54 3.42 -4.50
CA PHE A 183 -5.25 3.12 -3.86
C PHE A 183 -4.66 1.81 -4.37
N TYR A 184 -5.46 0.75 -4.32
CA TYR A 184 -5.09 -0.56 -4.82
C TYR A 184 -4.63 -0.47 -6.28
N ALA A 185 -5.41 0.18 -7.14
CA ALA A 185 -5.07 0.31 -8.55
C ALA A 185 -3.79 1.14 -8.78
N MET A 186 -3.52 2.10 -7.90
CA MET A 186 -2.30 2.89 -7.91
C MET A 186 -1.08 2.09 -7.47
N THR A 187 -1.19 1.24 -6.43
CA THR A 187 -0.03 0.62 -5.75
C THR A 187 0.28 -0.80 -6.19
N VAL A 188 -0.71 -1.59 -6.62
CA VAL A 188 -0.60 -3.06 -6.74
C VAL A 188 0.53 -3.51 -7.68
N ILE A 189 0.77 -2.80 -8.78
CA ILE A 189 1.91 -3.07 -9.68
C ILE A 189 3.03 -2.04 -9.50
N SER A 190 2.73 -0.81 -9.11
CA SER A 190 3.72 0.27 -9.11
C SER A 190 4.85 0.06 -8.11
N LEU A 191 4.53 -0.37 -6.87
CA LEU A 191 5.54 -0.62 -5.83
C LEU A 191 6.52 -1.74 -6.20
N PRO A 192 6.07 -2.96 -6.58
CA PRO A 192 7.00 -4.00 -7.01
C PRO A 192 7.77 -3.59 -8.28
N MET A 193 7.14 -2.85 -9.20
CA MET A 193 7.81 -2.34 -10.40
C MET A 193 8.92 -1.33 -10.08
N LEU A 194 8.74 -0.47 -9.07
CA LEU A 194 9.77 0.47 -8.60
C LEU A 194 10.93 -0.23 -7.89
N VAL A 195 10.70 -1.41 -7.30
CA VAL A 195 11.75 -2.25 -6.70
C VAL A 195 12.50 -3.04 -7.77
N ASP A 196 11.81 -3.55 -8.78
CA ASP A 196 12.38 -4.33 -9.86
C ASP A 196 13.10 -3.46 -10.91
N ARG A 197 12.59 -2.26 -11.19
CA ARG A 197 13.01 -1.46 -12.34
C ARG A 197 13.31 -0.01 -11.99
N LYS A 198 14.29 0.55 -12.71
CA LYS A 198 14.61 1.99 -12.71
C LYS A 198 13.62 2.75 -13.58
N VAL A 199 12.45 3.05 -13.03
CA VAL A 199 11.36 3.80 -13.68
C VAL A 199 10.84 4.88 -12.73
N ASP A 200 10.29 5.95 -13.28
CA ASP A 200 9.67 6.97 -12.44
C ASP A 200 8.34 6.49 -11.84
N PHE A 201 7.97 7.02 -10.68
CA PHE A 201 6.76 6.63 -9.95
C PHE A 201 5.49 6.87 -10.78
N LEU A 202 5.46 7.90 -11.62
CA LEU A 202 4.28 8.22 -12.43
C LEU A 202 4.09 7.16 -13.53
N THR A 203 5.16 6.77 -14.20
CA THR A 203 5.17 5.65 -15.16
C THR A 203 4.72 4.35 -14.49
N ALA A 204 5.18 4.07 -13.27
CA ALA A 204 4.79 2.89 -12.51
C ALA A 204 3.27 2.91 -12.16
N ILE A 205 2.74 4.05 -11.73
CA ILE A 205 1.30 4.24 -11.47
C ILE A 205 0.49 4.04 -12.75
N ILE A 206 0.89 4.66 -13.86
CA ILE A 206 0.21 4.52 -15.16
C ILE A 206 0.20 3.06 -15.61
N ALA A 207 1.32 2.34 -15.45
CA ALA A 207 1.41 0.92 -15.76
C ALA A 207 0.45 0.11 -14.88
N SER A 208 0.39 0.40 -13.57
CA SER A 208 -0.53 -0.25 -12.63
C SER A 208 -1.99 -0.07 -13.04
N PHE A 209 -2.41 1.16 -13.35
CA PHE A 209 -3.77 1.40 -13.86
C PHE A 209 -4.06 0.69 -15.18
N LYS A 210 -3.08 0.61 -16.10
CA LYS A 210 -3.24 -0.12 -17.36
C LYS A 210 -3.41 -1.63 -17.12
N VAL A 211 -2.63 -2.23 -16.21
CA VAL A 211 -2.78 -3.66 -15.84
C VAL A 211 -4.14 -3.90 -15.21
N VAL A 212 -4.58 -3.04 -14.28
CA VAL A 212 -5.89 -3.17 -13.62
C VAL A 212 -7.03 -3.07 -14.62
N ARG A 213 -6.99 -2.07 -15.52
CA ARG A 213 -8.02 -1.90 -16.56
C ARG A 213 -8.01 -3.01 -17.61
N GLY A 214 -6.83 -3.53 -17.96
CA GLY A 214 -6.69 -4.64 -18.89
C GLY A 214 -7.18 -5.98 -18.33
N ASN A 215 -7.20 -6.13 -17.00
CA ASN A 215 -7.49 -7.40 -16.32
C ASN A 215 -8.52 -7.21 -15.19
N LEU A 216 -9.56 -6.40 -15.40
CA LEU A 216 -10.48 -5.94 -14.34
C LEU A 216 -11.01 -7.07 -13.47
N LEU A 217 -11.52 -8.16 -14.06
CA LEU A 217 -12.09 -9.27 -13.29
C LEU A 217 -11.06 -9.93 -12.37
N VAL A 218 -9.85 -10.20 -12.89
CA VAL A 218 -8.77 -10.84 -12.11
C VAL A 218 -8.25 -9.89 -11.04
N MET A 219 -8.09 -8.61 -11.37
CA MET A 219 -7.58 -7.63 -10.42
C MET A 219 -8.61 -7.24 -9.35
N LEU A 220 -9.91 -7.29 -9.64
CA LEU A 220 -10.96 -7.16 -8.61
C LEU A 220 -11.03 -8.40 -7.72
N ALA A 221 -10.87 -9.60 -8.29
CA ALA A 221 -10.76 -10.83 -7.50
C ALA A 221 -9.54 -10.77 -6.57
N TRP A 222 -8.42 -10.25 -7.05
CA TRP A 222 -7.23 -10.05 -6.23
C TRP A 222 -7.44 -9.04 -5.10
N ALA A 223 -8.09 -7.91 -5.39
CA ALA A 223 -8.49 -6.94 -4.36
C ALA A 223 -9.40 -7.58 -3.30
N ALA A 224 -10.35 -8.41 -3.71
CA ALA A 224 -11.25 -9.13 -2.80
C ALA A 224 -10.49 -10.15 -1.93
N VAL A 225 -9.52 -10.88 -2.49
CA VAL A 225 -8.65 -11.78 -1.72
C VAL A 225 -7.86 -11.01 -0.67
N ILE A 226 -7.24 -9.89 -1.04
CA ILE A 226 -6.50 -9.03 -0.09
C ILE A 226 -7.43 -8.53 1.02
N ALA A 227 -8.62 -8.04 0.67
CA ALA A 227 -9.58 -7.55 1.64
C ALA A 227 -10.05 -8.66 2.61
N ALA A 228 -10.30 -9.86 2.10
CA ALA A 228 -10.72 -11.01 2.91
C ALA A 228 -9.61 -11.54 3.83
N LEU A 229 -8.34 -11.43 3.43
CA LEU A 229 -7.20 -11.82 4.27
C LEU A 229 -6.84 -10.78 5.34
N LEU A 230 -7.32 -9.54 5.18
CA LEU A 230 -7.07 -8.45 6.12
C LEU A 230 -8.06 -8.44 7.30
N ILE A 231 -9.28 -8.94 7.08
CA ILE A 231 -10.37 -8.99 8.07
C ILE A 231 -10.28 -10.29 8.89
#